data_AF-A0A371AVC5-F1
#
_entry.id   AF-A0A371AVC5-F1
#
_cell.length_a   1.000
_cell.length_b   1.000
_cell.length_c   1.000
_cell.angle_alpha   90.00
_cell.angle_beta   90.00
_cell.angle_gamma   90.00
#
_symmetry.space_group_name_H-M   'P 1'
#
loop_
_entity.id
_entity.type
_entity.pdbx_description
1 polymer ?
#
loop_
_entity_poly.entity_id
_entity_poly.type
_entity_poly.pdbx_seq_one_letter_code
_entity_poly.pdbx_strand_id
1 'polypeptide(L)'
;MKNKRAIIIIGICICVCIGIVVVKIKQNSLLGNLKRNLIHETSSNSEISFNAKKGDIIKLSNKLSINKGSLRTAFKDSDGNVIDSFELKKNSSRKVSINKDGEYILSVTYNNFIGNFAINVTK
;
A
#
# COMPACT_ATOMS: atom_id res chain seq x y z
N MET A 1 -2.80 15.19 49.24
CA MET A 1 -3.20 13.97 48.49
C MET A 1 -3.84 14.26 47.12
N LYS A 2 -4.67 15.32 46.98
CA LYS A 2 -5.32 15.70 45.70
C LYS A 2 -4.32 16.07 44.57
N ASN A 3 -3.24 16.75 44.92
CA ASN A 3 -2.13 17.14 44.05
C ASN A 3 -1.30 15.96 43.49
N LYS A 4 -1.01 14.94 44.30
CA LYS A 4 -0.26 13.75 43.84
C LYS A 4 -1.06 12.91 42.84
N ARG A 5 -2.38 12.78 43.03
CA ARG A 5 -3.29 12.08 42.11
C ARG A 5 -3.40 12.81 40.76
N ALA A 6 -3.45 14.14 40.77
CA ALA A 6 -3.48 14.94 39.54
C ALA A 6 -2.20 14.79 38.70
N ILE A 7 -1.02 14.75 39.34
CA ILE A 7 0.27 14.55 38.66
C ILE A 7 0.33 13.16 37.99
N ILE A 8 -0.16 12.12 38.68
CA ILE A 8 -0.20 10.75 38.13
C ILE A 8 -1.13 10.67 36.91
N ILE A 9 -2.32 11.31 36.97
CA ILE A 9 -3.28 11.31 35.87
C ILE A 9 -2.73 12.06 34.64
N ILE A 10 -2.07 13.20 34.85
CA ILE A 10 -1.43 13.98 33.77
C ILE A 10 -0.30 13.16 33.12
N GLY A 11 0.53 12.48 33.92
CA GLY A 11 1.59 11.62 33.40
C GLY A 11 1.05 10.46 32.54
N ILE A 12 -0.02 9.79 32.99
CA ILE A 12 -0.67 8.72 32.22
C ILE A 12 -1.25 9.26 30.91
N CYS A 13 -1.95 10.39 30.94
CA CYS A 13 -2.48 11.02 29.73
C CYS A 13 -1.38 11.38 28.72
N ILE A 14 -0.25 11.92 29.18
CA ILE A 14 0.89 12.25 28.31
C ILE A 14 1.47 10.98 27.67
N CYS A 15 1.67 9.91 28.44
CA CYS A 15 2.15 8.63 27.89
C CYS A 15 1.19 8.02 26.87
N VAL A 16 -0.13 8.10 27.12
CA VAL A 16 -1.16 7.63 26.17
C VAL A 16 -1.14 8.47 24.89
N CYS A 17 -1.07 9.80 24.99
CA CYS A 17 -0.98 10.68 23.82
C CYS A 17 0.27 10.42 22.99
N ILE A 18 1.44 10.25 23.62
CA ILE A 18 2.69 9.93 22.93
C ILE A 18 2.60 8.57 22.23
N GLY A 19 2.02 7.55 22.88
CA GLY A 19 1.79 6.24 22.29
C GLY A 19 0.93 6.30 21.02
N ILE A 20 -0.16 7.06 21.04
CA ILE A 20 -1.06 7.23 19.88
C ILE A 20 -0.34 7.93 18.71
N VAL A 21 0.50 8.93 19.00
CA VAL A 21 1.24 9.67 17.97
C VAL A 21 2.29 8.78 17.30
N VAL A 22 3.04 7.98 18.06
CA VAL A 22 4.08 7.07 17.52
C VAL A 22 3.47 6.00 16.60
N VAL A 23 2.27 5.50 16.94
CA VAL A 23 1.56 4.52 16.11
C VAL A 23 1.17 5.11 14.75
N LYS A 24 0.76 6.39 14.70
CA LYS A 24 0.35 7.04 13.44
C LYS A 24 1.52 7.37 12.51
N ILE A 25 2.70 7.68 13.04
CA ILE A 25 3.86 8.08 12.23
C ILE A 25 4.41 6.91 11.41
N LYS A 26 4.29 5.66 11.88
CA LYS A 26 4.78 4.49 11.14
C LYS A 26 3.87 4.04 9.98
N GLN A 27 2.64 4.55 9.89
CA GLN A 27 1.58 4.10 8.97
C GLN A 27 1.43 4.97 7.71
N ASN A 28 2.45 5.71 7.28
CA ASN A 28 2.32 6.44 6.00
C ASN A 28 3.60 6.55 5.18
N SER A 29 4.55 5.62 5.33
CA SER A 29 5.76 5.65 4.51
C SER A 29 5.45 5.19 3.08
N LEU A 30 5.86 5.99 2.09
CA LEU A 30 5.81 5.61 0.68
C LEU A 30 6.81 4.47 0.44
N LEU A 31 6.31 3.34 -0.05
CA LEU A 31 7.10 2.16 -0.37
C LEU A 31 7.44 2.07 -1.87
N GLY A 32 6.58 2.64 -2.72
CA GLY A 32 6.86 2.72 -4.16
C GLY A 32 5.72 3.35 -4.95
N ASN A 33 6.04 3.70 -6.20
CA ASN A 33 5.09 4.26 -7.16
C ASN A 33 5.29 3.60 -8.53
N LEU A 34 4.18 3.30 -9.20
CA LEU A 34 4.15 2.83 -10.58
C LEU A 34 3.20 3.71 -11.36
N LYS A 35 3.72 4.42 -12.37
CA LYS A 35 2.93 5.27 -13.25
C LYS A 35 3.28 4.97 -14.71
N ARG A 36 2.24 4.83 -15.54
CA ARG A 36 2.35 4.67 -17.00
C ARG A 36 1.27 5.49 -17.70
N ASN A 37 1.62 6.02 -18.85
CA ASN A 37 0.72 6.63 -19.80
C ASN A 37 1.05 6.03 -21.18
N LEU A 38 0.08 5.35 -21.78
CA LEU A 38 0.26 4.57 -23.00
C LEU A 38 -0.76 5.05 -24.02
N ILE A 39 -0.25 5.73 -25.06
CA ILE A 39 -1.05 6.29 -26.15
C ILE A 39 -1.17 5.32 -27.35
N HIS A 40 -0.37 4.26 -27.36
CA HIS A 40 -0.40 3.18 -28.35
C HIS A 40 -0.62 1.85 -27.65
N GLU A 41 -1.18 0.88 -28.37
CA GLU A 41 -1.41 -0.47 -27.84
C GLU A 41 -0.12 -1.08 -27.37
N THR A 42 -0.03 -1.30 -26.06
CA THR A 42 1.16 -1.88 -25.44
C THR A 42 0.76 -3.06 -24.57
N SER A 43 1.55 -4.13 -24.67
CA SER A 43 1.46 -5.28 -23.77
C SER A 43 2.77 -5.42 -23.02
N SER A 44 2.72 -5.39 -21.69
CA SER A 44 3.91 -5.55 -20.86
C SER A 44 3.54 -5.87 -19.42
N ASN A 45 4.57 -6.00 -18.58
CA ASN A 45 4.46 -6.14 -17.15
C ASN A 45 5.24 -5.02 -16.48
N SER A 46 4.78 -4.56 -15.34
CA SER A 46 5.46 -3.52 -14.56
C SER A 46 5.31 -3.83 -13.09
N GLU A 47 6.42 -3.75 -12.35
CA GLU A 47 6.50 -4.27 -10.99
C GLU A 47 7.12 -3.25 -10.03
N ILE A 48 6.73 -3.33 -8.76
CA ILE A 48 7.38 -2.66 -7.62
C ILE A 48 7.68 -3.75 -6.58
N SER A 49 8.91 -3.78 -6.09
CA SER A 49 9.30 -4.58 -4.93
C SER A 49 9.47 -3.69 -3.69
N PHE A 50 9.06 -4.19 -2.53
CA PHE A 50 9.23 -3.49 -1.26
C PHE A 50 9.25 -4.45 -0.08
N ASN A 51 9.94 -4.06 1.00
CA ASN A 51 9.99 -4.85 2.23
C ASN A 51 8.82 -4.52 3.18
N ALA A 52 8.22 -5.55 3.76
CA ALA A 52 7.19 -5.42 4.79
C ALA A 52 7.39 -6.44 5.92
N LYS A 53 6.81 -6.15 7.08
CA LYS A 53 6.83 -6.98 8.27
C LYS A 53 5.43 -7.50 8.57
N LYS A 54 5.37 -8.66 9.22
CA LYS A 54 4.13 -9.24 9.74
C LYS A 54 3.41 -8.22 10.62
N GLY A 55 2.12 -8.05 10.36
CA GLY A 55 1.25 -7.06 11.01
C GLY A 55 1.21 -5.70 10.31
N ASP A 56 2.04 -5.46 9.29
CA ASP A 56 1.90 -4.28 8.46
C ASP A 56 0.58 -4.31 7.66
N ILE A 57 0.02 -3.13 7.41
CA ILE A 57 -1.14 -2.95 6.54
C ILE A 57 -0.70 -2.12 5.34
N ILE A 58 -0.55 -2.75 4.20
CA ILE A 58 -0.16 -2.07 2.97
C ILE A 58 -1.40 -1.47 2.31
N LYS A 59 -1.38 -0.18 2.05
CA LYS A 59 -2.40 0.52 1.28
C LYS A 59 -1.93 0.72 -0.16
N LEU A 60 -2.72 0.21 -1.08
CA LEU A 60 -2.58 0.39 -2.52
C LEU A 60 -3.60 1.44 -2.96
N SER A 61 -3.14 2.61 -3.40
CA SER A 61 -4.02 3.67 -3.90
C SER A 61 -3.77 3.84 -5.39
N ASN A 62 -4.82 3.77 -6.20
CA ASN A 62 -4.66 3.76 -7.65
C ASN A 62 -5.54 4.79 -8.35
N LYS A 63 -5.06 5.27 -9.51
CA LYS A 63 -5.81 6.03 -10.50
C LYS A 63 -5.73 5.28 -11.82
N LEU A 64 -6.86 5.13 -12.51
CA LEU A 64 -6.94 4.34 -13.74
C LEU A 64 -7.88 5.01 -14.74
N SER A 65 -7.42 5.10 -15.98
CA SER A 65 -8.24 5.35 -17.16
C SER A 65 -7.89 4.29 -18.19
N ILE A 66 -8.88 3.50 -18.60
CA ILE A 66 -8.72 2.50 -19.66
C ILE A 66 -9.49 3.02 -20.87
N ASN A 67 -8.78 3.22 -21.98
CA ASN A 67 -9.39 3.52 -23.26
C ASN A 67 -9.56 2.24 -24.09
N LYS A 68 -8.57 1.33 -24.03
CA LYS A 68 -8.59 0.02 -24.68
C LYS A 68 -7.76 -0.99 -23.88
N GLY A 69 -8.07 -2.28 -24.05
CA GLY A 69 -7.28 -3.39 -23.54
C GLY A 69 -7.66 -3.81 -22.13
N SER A 70 -6.76 -4.56 -21.49
CA SER A 70 -6.97 -5.09 -20.14
C SER A 70 -5.75 -4.89 -19.26
N LEU A 71 -5.99 -4.86 -17.95
CA LEU A 71 -4.95 -4.73 -16.93
C LEU A 71 -5.33 -5.59 -15.73
N ARG A 72 -4.38 -6.39 -15.25
CA ARG A 72 -4.51 -7.22 -14.07
C ARG A 72 -3.38 -6.93 -13.09
N THR A 73 -3.72 -6.84 -11.82
CA THR A 73 -2.76 -6.63 -10.74
C THR A 73 -2.64 -7.91 -9.93
N ALA A 74 -1.41 -8.27 -9.56
CA ALA A 74 -1.14 -9.37 -8.64
C ALA A 74 -0.15 -8.93 -7.56
N PHE A 75 -0.49 -9.25 -6.32
CA PHE A 75 0.33 -9.05 -5.14
C PHE A 75 1.00 -10.38 -4.77
N LYS A 76 2.34 -10.40 -4.77
CA LYS A 76 3.14 -11.61 -4.62
C LYS A 76 4.06 -11.52 -3.40
N ASP A 77 4.38 -12.66 -2.80
CA ASP A 77 5.46 -12.77 -1.81
C ASP A 77 6.84 -12.88 -2.48
N SER A 78 7.89 -12.95 -1.66
CA SER A 78 9.28 -13.10 -2.07
C SER A 78 9.54 -14.39 -2.87
N ASP A 79 8.71 -15.41 -2.67
CA ASP A 79 8.83 -16.71 -3.34
C ASP A 79 8.07 -16.69 -4.69
N GLY A 80 7.45 -15.56 -5.05
CA GLY A 80 6.68 -15.36 -6.27
C GLY A 80 5.24 -15.87 -6.20
N ASN A 81 4.80 -16.36 -5.04
CA ASN A 81 3.43 -16.85 -4.88
C ASN A 81 2.44 -15.70 -4.90
N VAL A 82 1.35 -15.86 -5.64
CA VAL A 82 0.28 -14.87 -5.69
C VAL A 82 -0.54 -14.95 -4.40
N ILE A 83 -0.42 -13.93 -3.56
CA ILE A 83 -1.18 -13.77 -2.32
C ILE A 83 -2.60 -13.27 -2.64
N ASP A 84 -2.69 -12.34 -3.59
CA ASP A 84 -3.94 -11.72 -4.01
C ASP A 84 -3.83 -11.28 -5.48
N SER A 85 -4.94 -11.35 -6.20
CA SER A 85 -5.03 -10.82 -7.56
C SER A 85 -6.34 -10.09 -7.76
N PHE A 86 -6.28 -8.92 -8.39
CA PHE A 86 -7.44 -8.06 -8.52
C PHE A 86 -7.34 -7.14 -9.72
N GLU A 87 -8.50 -6.71 -10.18
CA GLU A 87 -8.60 -5.66 -11.18
C GLU A 87 -8.57 -4.29 -10.50
N LEU A 88 -7.86 -3.35 -11.12
CA LEU A 88 -7.88 -1.97 -10.67
C LEU A 88 -9.21 -1.33 -11.04
N LYS A 89 -9.87 -0.69 -10.07
CA LYS A 89 -11.03 0.15 -10.32
C LYS A 89 -10.60 1.61 -10.44
N LYS A 90 -11.37 2.44 -11.15
CA LYS A 90 -11.07 3.87 -11.27
C LYS A 90 -11.05 4.52 -9.88
N ASN A 91 -9.92 5.16 -9.53
CA ASN A 91 -9.74 5.92 -8.29
C ASN A 91 -10.04 5.14 -7.00
N SER A 92 -9.63 3.87 -6.93
CA SER A 92 -9.84 3.05 -5.74
C SER A 92 -8.62 3.03 -4.80
N SER A 93 -8.85 2.50 -3.59
CA SER A 93 -7.77 2.04 -2.74
C SER A 93 -8.12 0.71 -2.09
N ARG A 94 -7.10 -0.11 -1.84
CA ARG A 94 -7.20 -1.42 -1.19
C ARG A 94 -6.19 -1.48 -0.04
N LYS A 95 -6.54 -2.20 1.03
CA LYS A 95 -5.62 -2.53 2.11
C LYS A 95 -5.33 -4.03 2.08
N VAL A 96 -4.07 -4.40 2.30
CA VAL A 96 -3.60 -5.79 2.34
C VAL A 96 -2.83 -5.98 3.65
N SER A 97 -3.19 -7.01 4.42
CA SER A 97 -2.51 -7.32 5.68
C SER A 97 -1.34 -8.27 5.41
N ILE A 98 -0.19 -7.98 6.01
CA ILE A 98 1.04 -8.76 5.83
C ILE A 98 1.14 -9.81 6.93
N ASN A 99 1.27 -11.08 6.52
CA ASN A 99 1.26 -12.21 7.44
C ASN A 99 2.65 -12.78 7.75
N LYS A 100 3.68 -12.37 6.99
CA LYS A 100 5.07 -12.83 7.12
C LYS A 100 6.01 -11.65 6.85
N ASP A 101 7.18 -11.67 7.47
CA ASP A 101 8.23 -10.70 7.15
C ASP A 101 8.88 -11.08 5.81
N GLY A 102 9.18 -10.09 4.98
CA GLY A 102 9.89 -10.33 3.72
C GLY A 102 9.71 -9.24 2.69
N GLU A 103 10.23 -9.53 1.49
CA GLU A 103 10.00 -8.72 0.30
C GLU A 103 8.66 -9.13 -0.35
N TYR A 104 7.94 -8.14 -0.85
CA TYR A 104 6.68 -8.30 -1.56
C TYR A 104 6.73 -7.58 -2.90
N ILE A 105 6.03 -8.13 -3.89
CA ILE A 105 6.02 -7.62 -5.25
C ILE A 105 4.59 -7.27 -5.66
N LEU A 106 4.38 -6.02 -6.07
CA LEU A 106 3.17 -5.62 -6.78
C LEU A 106 3.44 -5.63 -8.28
N SER A 107 2.80 -6.55 -8.99
CA SER A 107 2.90 -6.67 -10.45
C SER A 107 1.63 -6.18 -11.14
N VAL A 108 1.80 -5.49 -12.27
CA VAL A 108 0.74 -4.98 -13.12
C VAL A 108 1.02 -5.43 -14.54
N THR A 109 0.26 -6.42 -14.98
CA THR A 109 0.32 -6.95 -16.34
C THR A 109 -0.81 -6.31 -17.15
N TYR A 110 -0.48 -5.83 -18.34
CA TYR A 110 -1.44 -5.19 -19.24
C TYR A 110 -1.27 -5.72 -20.66
N ASN A 111 -2.37 -5.85 -21.38
CA ASN A 111 -2.42 -6.43 -22.72
C ASN A 111 -3.24 -5.54 -23.66
N ASN A 112 -2.64 -5.17 -24.80
CA ASN A 112 -3.16 -4.26 -25.82
C ASN A 112 -3.75 -2.99 -25.20
N PHE A 113 -3.06 -2.47 -24.17
CA PHE A 113 -3.57 -1.44 -23.31
C PHE A 113 -3.30 -0.05 -23.89
N ILE A 114 -4.34 0.77 -23.92
CA ILE A 114 -4.26 2.23 -24.17
C ILE A 114 -4.95 2.92 -23.01
N GLY A 115 -4.27 3.89 -22.41
CA GLY A 115 -4.77 4.63 -21.26
C GLY A 115 -3.65 4.97 -20.29
N ASN A 116 -4.03 5.25 -19.05
CA ASN A 116 -3.07 5.62 -18.01
C ASN A 116 -3.43 4.97 -16.69
N PHE A 117 -2.39 4.56 -15.96
CA PHE A 117 -2.53 4.06 -14.60
C PHE A 117 -1.44 4.63 -13.71
N ALA A 118 -1.78 4.82 -12.44
CA ALA A 118 -0.85 5.16 -11.38
C ALA A 118 -1.23 4.37 -10.13
N ILE A 119 -0.24 3.77 -9.47
CA ILE A 119 -0.41 3.07 -8.19
C ILE A 119 0.64 3.57 -7.21
N ASN A 120 0.19 3.96 -6.02
CA ASN A 120 1.02 4.26 -4.87
C ASN A 120 0.89 3.13 -3.86
N VAL A 121 2.04 2.66 -3.38
CA VAL A 121 2.13 1.69 -2.30
C VAL A 121 2.60 2.41 -1.05
N THR A 122 1.80 2.40 0.00
CA THR A 122 2.15 2.99 1.30
C THR A 122 1.96 1.97 2.40
N LYS A 123 2.79 2.04 3.43
CA LYS A 123 2.62 1.34 4.70
C LYS A 123 1.75 2.16 5.65
#